data_AF-A0A1X2GHK0-F1
#
_entry.id   AF-A0A1X2GHK0-F1
#
_cell.length_a   1.000
_cell.length_b   1.000
_cell.length_c   1.000
_cell.angle_alpha   90.00
_cell.angle_beta   90.00
_cell.angle_gamma   90.00
#
_symmetry.space_group_name_H-M   'P 1'
#
loop_
_entity.id
_entity.type
_entity.pdbx_description
1 polymer ?
#
loop_
_entity_poly.entity_id
_entity_poly.type
_entity_poly.pdbx_seq_one_letter_code
_entity_poly.pdbx_strand_id
1 'polypeptide(L)'
;MAATTASQSALQKFINSPAGPKTIHFWAPAMKWALVIAGVGDLARPAERLSLAQNCSLVATGLIWTRYSMVIIPKNWPLFTVNLFVAGTGLMQVGRIMNYRMSDEYKQKQAEAAAVAPSS
;
A
#
# COMPACT_ATOMS: atom_id res chain seq x y z
N MET A 1 -5.41 -7.43 -54.48
CA MET A 1 -4.59 -8.05 -53.42
C MET A 1 -5.40 -8.01 -52.13
N ALA A 2 -6.08 -9.11 -51.79
CA ALA A 2 -6.83 -9.21 -50.54
C ALA A 2 -5.83 -9.24 -49.38
N ALA A 3 -5.85 -8.23 -48.52
CA ALA A 3 -5.03 -8.20 -47.32
C ALA A 3 -5.55 -9.29 -46.36
N THR A 4 -4.78 -10.37 -46.22
CA THR A 4 -4.97 -11.35 -45.15
C THR A 4 -4.71 -10.63 -43.84
N THR A 5 -5.78 -10.20 -43.15
CA THR A 5 -5.70 -9.72 -41.77
C THR A 5 -5.22 -10.87 -40.91
N ALA A 6 -3.90 -10.97 -40.71
CA ALA A 6 -3.32 -11.95 -39.79
C ALA A 6 -4.00 -11.77 -38.44
N SER A 7 -4.63 -12.83 -37.94
CA SER A 7 -5.20 -12.87 -36.60
C SER A 7 -4.07 -12.65 -35.60
N GLN A 8 -3.83 -11.40 -35.20
CA GLN A 8 -2.81 -11.10 -34.19
C GLN A 8 -3.21 -11.81 -32.90
N SER A 9 -2.34 -12.71 -32.43
CA SER A 9 -2.43 -13.34 -31.12
C SER A 9 -2.71 -12.30 -30.03
N ALA A 10 -3.52 -12.64 -29.03
CA ALA A 10 -3.83 -11.76 -27.91
C ALA A 10 -2.57 -11.19 -27.24
N LEU A 11 -1.48 -11.97 -27.23
CA LEU A 11 -0.18 -11.55 -26.73
C LEU A 11 0.46 -10.47 -27.62
N GLN A 12 0.36 -10.61 -28.94
CA GLN A 12 0.86 -9.63 -29.91
C GLN A 12 0.07 -8.30 -29.85
N LYS A 13 -1.25 -8.39 -29.61
CA LYS A 13 -2.11 -7.21 -29.38
C LYS A 13 -1.78 -6.51 -28.05
N PHE A 14 -1.49 -7.28 -27.00
CA PHE A 14 -1.06 -6.74 -25.70
C PHE A 14 0.31 -6.05 -25.77
N ILE A 15 1.27 -6.63 -26.49
CA ILE A 15 2.63 -6.10 -26.62
C ILE A 15 2.67 -4.81 -27.47
N ASN A 16 1.87 -4.73 -28.53
CA ASN A 16 1.85 -3.57 -29.44
C ASN A 16 0.77 -2.54 -29.09
N SER A 17 0.06 -2.74 -27.97
CA SER A 17 -0.88 -1.77 -27.42
C SER A 17 -0.17 -0.44 -27.10
N PRO A 18 -0.80 0.72 -27.36
CA PRO A 18 -0.25 2.04 -27.00
C PRO A 18 -0.07 2.23 -25.48
N ALA A 19 -0.71 1.39 -24.66
CA ALA A 19 -0.50 1.29 -23.21
C ALA A 19 0.08 -0.08 -22.79
N GLY A 20 0.76 -0.76 -23.71
CA GLY A 20 1.36 -2.08 -23.49
C GLY A 20 2.65 -2.03 -22.66
N PRO A 21 3.25 -3.20 -22.38
CA PRO A 21 4.45 -3.34 -21.54
C PRO A 21 5.70 -2.64 -22.10
N LYS A 22 5.65 -2.11 -23.32
CA LYS A 22 6.71 -1.28 -23.90
C LYS A 22 6.63 0.20 -23.47
N THR A 23 5.57 0.63 -22.79
CA THR A 23 5.36 2.04 -22.46
C THR A 23 5.38 2.32 -20.95
N ILE A 24 5.75 3.56 -20.60
CA ILE A 24 5.78 4.03 -19.20
C ILE A 24 4.40 3.97 -18.55
N HIS A 25 3.33 4.07 -19.34
CA HIS A 25 1.95 4.01 -18.84
C HIS A 25 1.55 2.65 -18.29
N PHE A 26 2.25 1.57 -18.65
CA PHE A 26 2.08 0.26 -18.05
C PHE A 26 2.91 0.10 -16.78
N TRP A 27 4.19 0.47 -16.84
CA TRP A 27 5.12 0.32 -15.71
C TRP A 27 4.88 1.30 -14.57
N ALA A 28 4.42 2.52 -14.83
CA ALA A 28 4.18 3.51 -13.78
C ALA A 28 3.05 3.07 -12.80
N PRO A 29 1.89 2.57 -13.27
CA PRO A 29 0.92 1.91 -12.40
C PRO A 29 1.46 0.64 -11.73
N ALA A 30 2.25 -0.18 -12.43
CA ALA A 30 2.83 -1.39 -11.86
C ALA A 30 3.80 -1.07 -10.70
N MET A 31 4.64 -0.05 -10.84
CA MET A 31 5.56 0.40 -9.79
C MET A 31 4.84 1.00 -8.59
N LYS A 32 3.65 1.61 -8.78
CA LYS A 32 2.84 2.10 -7.64
C LYS A 32 2.39 0.96 -6.72
N TRP A 33 2.27 -0.27 -7.22
CA TRP A 33 1.98 -1.44 -6.38
C TRP A 33 3.14 -1.85 -5.47
N ALA A 34 4.36 -1.35 -5.69
CA ALA A 34 5.49 -1.61 -4.80
C ALA A 34 5.20 -1.14 -3.36
N LEU A 35 4.46 -0.02 -3.19
CA LEU A 35 4.05 0.47 -1.87
C LEU A 35 3.11 -0.51 -1.15
N VAL A 36 2.17 -1.09 -1.89
CA VAL A 36 1.25 -2.10 -1.35
C VAL A 36 2.00 -3.36 -0.96
N ILE A 37 2.90 -3.84 -1.83
CA ILE A 37 3.72 -5.04 -1.57
C ILE A 37 4.63 -4.81 -0.35
N ALA A 38 5.25 -3.64 -0.23
CA ALA A 38 6.03 -3.27 0.94
C ALA A 38 5.16 -3.24 2.22
N GLY A 39 3.95 -2.68 2.15
CA GLY A 39 3.00 -2.67 3.27
C GLY A 39 2.54 -4.05 3.70
N VAL A 40 2.38 -4.99 2.75
CA VAL A 40 2.10 -6.41 3.06
C VAL A 40 3.33 -7.08 3.68
N GLY A 41 4.53 -6.82 3.16
CA GLY A 41 5.78 -7.34 3.72
C GLY A 41 6.03 -6.89 5.16
N ASP A 42 5.66 -5.65 5.49
CA ASP A 42 5.76 -5.11 6.85
C ASP A 42 4.83 -5.82 7.85
N LEU A 43 3.81 -6.57 7.40
CA LEU A 43 2.97 -7.39 8.29
C LEU A 43 3.74 -8.54 8.96
N ALA A 44 4.90 -8.92 8.42
CA ALA A 44 5.79 -9.91 9.02
C ALA A 44 6.71 -9.33 10.10
N ARG A 45 6.83 -7.99 10.20
CA ARG A 45 7.66 -7.35 11.22
C ARG A 45 6.96 -7.33 12.58
N PRO A 46 7.69 -7.58 13.68
CA PRO A 46 7.13 -7.51 15.03
C PRO A 46 6.61 -6.10 15.32
N ALA A 47 5.42 -6.03 15.93
CA ALA A 47 4.69 -4.78 16.22
C ALA A 47 5.49 -3.78 17.08
N GLU A 48 6.49 -4.26 17.82
CA GLU A 48 7.44 -3.45 18.60
C GLU A 48 8.27 -2.48 17.76
N ARG A 49 8.53 -2.81 16.48
CA ARG A 49 9.34 -1.97 15.58
C ARG A 49 8.50 -1.12 14.63
N LEU A 50 7.18 -1.20 14.74
CA LEU A 50 6.26 -0.48 13.89
C LEU A 50 5.81 0.83 14.56
N SER A 51 6.14 1.96 13.94
CA SER A 51 5.68 3.27 14.42
C SER A 51 4.19 3.44 14.14
N LEU A 52 3.40 3.57 15.21
CA LEU A 52 1.97 3.82 15.12
C LEU A 52 1.67 5.15 14.44
N ALA A 53 2.45 6.19 14.69
CA ALA A 53 2.25 7.51 14.08
C ALA A 53 2.45 7.48 12.56
N GLN A 54 3.46 6.75 12.08
CA GLN A 54 3.71 6.58 10.64
C GLN A 54 2.60 5.77 9.97
N ASN A 55 2.15 4.70 10.61
CA ASN A 55 1.04 3.90 10.08
C ASN A 55 -0.29 4.66 10.05
N CYS A 56 -0.62 5.42 11.10
CA CYS A 56 -1.80 6.27 11.11
C CYS A 56 -1.77 7.33 10.02
N SER A 57 -0.60 7.93 9.75
CA SER A 57 -0.45 8.92 8.67
C SER A 57 -0.57 8.28 7.28
N LEU A 58 -0.05 7.07 7.07
CA LEU A 58 -0.25 6.29 5.84
C LEU A 58 -1.73 5.91 5.62
N VAL A 59 -2.46 5.54 6.68
CA VAL A 59 -3.90 5.27 6.62
C VAL A 59 -4.67 6.54 6.26
N ALA A 60 -4.41 7.65 6.97
CA ALA A 60 -5.11 8.91 6.76
C ALA A 60 -4.90 9.41 5.32
N THR A 61 -3.66 9.40 4.84
CA THR A 61 -3.35 9.77 3.46
C THR A 61 -4.01 8.82 2.45
N GLY A 62 -3.94 7.51 2.66
CA GLY A 62 -4.60 6.53 1.79
C GLY A 62 -6.11 6.75 1.68
N LEU A 63 -6.80 7.06 2.79
CA LEU A 63 -8.25 7.34 2.79
C LEU A 63 -8.60 8.64 2.03
N ILE A 64 -7.84 9.71 2.25
CA ILE A 64 -8.04 11.00 1.54
C ILE A 64 -7.90 10.79 0.03
N TRP A 65 -6.81 10.13 -0.40
CA TRP A 65 -6.56 9.88 -1.81
C TRP A 65 -7.54 8.88 -2.43
N THR A 66 -8.04 7.92 -1.65
CA THR A 66 -9.12 7.02 -2.08
C THR A 66 -10.38 7.82 -2.43
N ARG A 67 -10.84 8.72 -1.55
CA ARG A 67 -11.99 9.60 -1.83
C ARG A 67 -11.73 10.50 -3.03
N TYR A 68 -10.56 11.13 -3.10
CA TYR A 68 -10.21 12.06 -4.17
C TYR A 68 -10.20 11.38 -5.55
N SER A 69 -9.67 10.16 -5.65
CA SER A 69 -9.60 9.40 -6.91
C SER A 69 -10.97 9.05 -7.53
N MET A 70 -12.04 8.99 -6.71
CA MET A 70 -13.41 8.72 -7.15
C MET A 70 -14.17 9.99 -7.54
N VAL A 71 -13.77 11.15 -7.00
CA VAL A 71 -14.41 12.46 -7.26
C VAL A 71 -13.91 13.09 -8.55
N ILE A 72 -12.66 12.83 -8.95
CA ILE A 72 -12.10 13.33 -10.22
C ILE A 72 -12.79 12.67 -11.41
N ILE A 73 -13.17 13.46 -12.44
CA ILE A 73 -13.75 12.99 -13.70
C ILE A 73 -12.74 13.22 -14.83
N PRO A 74 -12.41 12.19 -15.65
CA PRO A 74 -12.84 10.79 -15.53
C PRO A 74 -12.18 10.07 -14.33
N LYS A 75 -12.88 9.05 -13.79
CA LYS A 75 -12.48 8.34 -12.57
C LYS A 75 -11.12 7.63 -12.73
N ASN A 76 -10.21 7.83 -11.77
CA ASN A 76 -8.88 7.23 -11.80
C ASN A 76 -8.83 5.94 -10.96
N TRP A 77 -9.23 4.83 -11.57
CA TRP A 77 -9.27 3.51 -10.91
C TRP A 77 -7.90 3.01 -10.41
N PRO A 78 -6.78 3.18 -11.14
CA PRO A 78 -5.47 2.76 -10.63
C PRO A 78 -5.05 3.50 -9.35
N LEU A 79 -5.28 4.82 -9.27
CA LEU A 79 -5.03 5.58 -8.05
C LEU A 79 -5.94 5.14 -6.90
N PHE A 80 -7.22 4.88 -7.18
CA PHE A 80 -8.16 4.37 -6.19
C PHE A 80 -7.67 3.07 -5.57
N THR A 81 -7.35 2.08 -6.40
CA THR A 81 -6.97 0.75 -5.92
C THR A 81 -5.71 0.81 -5.07
N VAL A 82 -4.65 1.49 -5.52
CA VAL A 82 -3.39 1.57 -4.75
C VAL A 82 -3.61 2.24 -3.39
N ASN A 83 -4.32 3.37 -3.32
CA ASN A 83 -4.54 4.08 -2.06
C ASN A 83 -5.47 3.32 -1.10
N LEU A 84 -6.45 2.59 -1.64
CA LEU A 84 -7.31 1.71 -0.86
C LEU A 84 -6.49 0.59 -0.22
N PHE A 85 -5.61 -0.06 -0.99
CA PHE A 85 -4.75 -1.11 -0.46
C PHE A 85 -3.75 -0.59 0.57
N VAL A 86 -3.12 0.57 0.33
CA VAL A 86 -2.23 1.22 1.32
C VAL A 86 -2.96 1.53 2.63
N ALA A 87 -4.18 2.09 2.54
CA ALA A 87 -5.01 2.33 3.72
C ALA A 87 -5.39 1.03 4.42
N GLY A 88 -5.76 -0.02 3.67
CA GLY A 88 -6.10 -1.33 4.21
C GLY A 88 -4.93 -2.01 4.94
N THR A 89 -3.75 -2.04 4.32
CA THR A 89 -2.55 -2.61 4.95
C THR A 89 -2.13 -1.81 6.18
N GLY A 90 -2.22 -0.48 6.12
CA GLY A 90 -1.92 0.38 7.26
C GLY A 90 -2.91 0.17 8.43
N LEU A 91 -4.21 0.02 8.15
CA LEU A 91 -5.22 -0.25 9.17
C LEU A 91 -4.97 -1.58 9.88
N MET A 92 -4.61 -2.62 9.12
CA MET A 92 -4.23 -3.92 9.68
C MET A 92 -3.01 -3.79 10.59
N GLN A 93 -2.00 -2.99 10.20
CA GLN A 93 -0.83 -2.73 11.04
C GLN A 93 -1.19 -1.95 12.31
N VAL A 94 -2.00 -0.88 12.22
CA VAL A 94 -2.47 -0.12 13.38
C VAL A 94 -3.23 -1.02 14.35
N GLY A 95 -4.16 -1.86 13.85
CA GLY A 95 -4.92 -2.80 14.68
C GLY A 95 -4.02 -3.79 15.43
N ARG A 96 -2.98 -4.33 14.76
CA ARG A 96 -1.99 -5.21 15.40
C ARG A 96 -1.15 -4.49 16.45
N ILE A 97 -0.72 -3.25 16.19
CA ILE A 97 0.04 -2.44 17.15
C ILE A 97 -0.83 -2.08 18.37
N MET A 98 -2.10 -1.73 18.16
CA MET A 98 -3.03 -1.45 19.25
C MET A 98 -3.24 -2.68 20.15
N ASN A 99 -3.45 -3.85 19.55
CA ASN A 99 -3.57 -5.09 20.31
C ASN A 99 -2.29 -5.41 21.09
N TYR A 100 -1.11 -5.22 20.47
CA TYR A 100 0.18 -5.38 21.14
C TYR A 100 0.35 -4.39 22.30
N ARG A 101 -0.05 -3.13 22.16
CA ARG A 101 0.00 -2.14 23.26
C ARG A 101 -0.92 -2.47 24.43
N MET A 102 -2.00 -3.20 24.19
CA MET A 102 -2.90 -3.66 25.24
C MET A 102 -2.36 -4.89 25.99
N SER A 103 -1.42 -5.64 25.38
CA SER A 103 -0.80 -6.81 26.00
C SER A 103 0.03 -6.44 27.24
N ASP A 104 0.08 -7.34 28.20
CA ASP A 104 0.81 -7.11 29.45
C ASP A 104 2.33 -7.13 29.25
N GLU A 105 2.83 -7.83 28.21
CA GLU A 105 4.24 -7.77 27.79
C GLU A 105 4.69 -6.35 27.45
N TYR A 106 3.85 -5.58 26.73
CA TYR A 106 4.16 -4.18 26.41
C TYR A 106 4.17 -3.30 27.65
N LYS A 107 3.18 -3.48 28.54
CA LYS A 107 3.09 -2.72 29.80
C LYS A 107 4.29 -3.00 30.71
N GLN A 108 4.74 -4.26 30.78
CA GLN A 108 5.93 -4.66 31.54
C GLN A 108 7.20 -4.01 30.97
N LYS A 109 7.42 -4.11 29.64
CA LYS A 109 8.55 -3.44 28.98
C LYS A 109 8.55 -1.92 29.18
N GLN A 110 7.37 -1.30 29.18
CA GLN A 110 7.23 0.14 29.42
C GLN A 110 7.48 0.53 30.89
N ALA A 111 7.00 -0.29 31.84
CA ALA A 111 7.25 -0.09 33.26
C ALA A 111 8.73 -0.26 33.62
N GLU A 112 9.42 -1.24 33.04
CA GLU A 112 10.86 -1.45 33.21
C GLU A 112 11.65 -0.29 32.60
N ALA A 113 11.29 0.17 31.40
CA ALA A 113 11.91 1.35 30.78
C ALA A 113 11.70 2.64 31.61
N ALA A 114 10.52 2.80 32.22
CA ALA A 114 10.22 3.94 33.11
C ALA A 114 10.98 3.85 34.45
N ALA A 115 11.25 2.63 34.95
CA ALA A 115 12.04 2.42 36.16
C ALA A 115 13.55 2.66 35.95
N VAL A 116 14.04 2.52 34.71
CA VAL A 116 15.46 2.72 34.34
C VAL A 116 15.74 4.17 33.91
N ALA A 117 14.72 4.95 33.53
CA ALA A 117 14.89 6.35 33.19
C ALA A 117 15.27 7.15 34.45
N PRO A 118 16.47 7.78 34.51
CA PRO A 118 16.88 8.54 35.68
C PRO A 118 15.91 9.71 35.88
N SER A 119 15.26 9.74 37.05
CA SER A 119 14.47 10.87 37.51
C SER A 119 15.33 12.13 37.44
N SER A 120 15.07 12.98 36.45
CA SER A 120 15.67 14.31 36.30
C SER A 120 14.79 15.35 36.96
#